data_AF-A0A3P6RHF8-F1
#
_entry.id   AF-A0A3P6RHF8-F1
#
_cell.length_a   1.000
_cell.length_b   1.000
_cell.length_c   1.000
_cell.angle_alpha   90.00
_cell.angle_beta   90.00
_cell.angle_gamma   90.00
#
_symmetry.space_group_name_H-M   'P 1'
#
loop_
_entity.id
_entity.type
_entity.pdbx_description
1 polymer ?
#
loop_
_entity_poly.entity_id
_entity_poly.type
_entity_poly.pdbx_seq_one_letter_code
_entity_poly.pdbx_strand_id
1 'polypeptide(L)'
;MTKHCLRWISRNCPAKRPAVFIGKGDRRRSPHNEAKCGTAERGYQPCTSKLIANKLFKSCCDLYVPEECHFMCTYEIDQSKTRNMLLELVKQKRCSMRYLSAILYCASQNRDNRKCCADLDLNATQLQVYYAL
;
A
#
# COMPACT_ATOMS: atom_id res chain seq x y z
N MET A 1 -2.83 14.60 24.65
CA MET A 1 -2.37 15.83 23.96
C MET A 1 -3.42 16.92 24.10
N THR A 2 -3.02 18.14 24.45
CA THR A 2 -3.93 19.26 24.73
C THR A 2 -4.38 19.98 23.46
N LYS A 3 -5.64 20.42 23.44
CA LYS A 3 -6.37 20.96 22.27
C LYS A 3 -5.70 22.18 21.60
N HIS A 4 -4.90 22.93 22.36
CA HIS A 4 -4.22 24.12 21.86
C HIS A 4 -3.12 23.78 20.84
N CYS A 5 -2.36 22.71 21.09
CA CYS A 5 -1.26 22.28 20.23
C CYS A 5 -1.77 21.68 18.90
N LEU A 6 -2.91 20.98 18.94
CA LEU A 6 -3.61 20.43 17.76
C LEU A 6 -4.03 21.51 16.76
N ARG A 7 -4.46 22.68 17.25
CA ARG A 7 -4.89 23.79 16.40
C ARG A 7 -3.73 24.46 15.67
N TRP A 8 -2.58 24.61 16.31
CA TRP A 8 -1.42 25.27 15.70
C TRP A 8 -0.83 24.44 14.54
N ILE A 9 -0.69 23.12 14.72
CA ILE A 9 -0.18 22.20 13.70
C ILE A 9 -1.14 22.12 12.49
N SER A 10 -2.44 22.09 12.75
CA SER A 10 -3.48 22.07 11.71
C SER A 10 -3.55 23.33 10.85
N ARG A 11 -2.91 24.43 11.30
CA ARG A 11 -2.88 25.73 10.62
C ARG A 11 -1.56 26.00 9.91
N ASN A 12 -0.43 25.59 10.47
CA ASN A 12 0.89 25.96 9.93
C ASN A 12 1.62 24.84 9.17
N CYS A 13 1.08 23.62 9.17
CA CYS A 13 1.71 22.47 8.50
C CYS A 13 0.66 21.62 7.75
N PRO A 14 0.29 21.99 6.50
CA PRO A 14 -0.78 21.29 5.77
C PRO A 14 -0.45 19.82 5.48
N ALA A 15 0.83 19.47 5.35
CA ALA A 15 1.31 18.09 5.17
C ALA A 15 1.37 17.26 6.48
N LYS A 16 1.15 17.87 7.66
CA LYS A 16 1.27 17.21 8.98
C LYS A 16 0.04 17.32 9.88
N ARG A 17 -1.16 17.55 9.33
CA ARG A 17 -2.40 17.25 10.09
C ARG A 17 -2.47 15.83 10.70
N PRO A 18 -1.94 14.74 10.10
CA PRO A 18 -2.23 13.38 10.60
C PRO A 18 -1.41 12.91 11.82
N ALA A 19 -0.35 13.63 12.22
CA ALA A 19 0.63 13.12 13.20
C ALA A 19 0.35 13.50 14.67
N VAL A 20 -0.81 14.07 14.96
CA VAL A 20 -1.07 14.77 16.23
C VAL A 20 -1.70 13.85 17.31
N PHE A 21 -1.80 12.55 17.03
CA PHE A 21 -2.23 11.51 17.98
C PHE A 21 -1.28 10.30 17.92
N ILE A 22 0.01 10.49 18.20
CA ILE A 22 0.94 9.35 18.33
C ILE A 22 0.69 8.67 19.69
N GLY A 23 -0.16 7.64 19.68
CA GLY A 23 -0.07 6.54 20.63
C GLY A 23 1.01 5.57 20.17
N LYS A 24 2.03 5.38 21.02
CA LYS A 24 3.08 4.35 21.02
C LYS A 24 3.47 3.71 19.66
N GLY A 25 4.64 4.17 19.19
CA GLY A 25 5.51 3.61 18.15
C GLY A 25 5.11 2.29 17.51
N ASP A 26 4.66 2.39 16.26
CA ASP A 26 4.58 1.26 15.34
C ASP A 26 5.92 1.18 14.57
N ARG A 27 6.65 0.06 14.70
CA ARG A 27 7.93 -0.23 14.03
C ARG A 27 7.77 -0.46 12.52
N ARG A 28 7.04 0.41 11.81
CA ARG A 28 6.73 0.27 10.38
C ARG A 28 7.20 1.45 9.53
N ARG A 29 8.09 2.29 10.05
CA ARG A 29 8.71 3.37 9.27
C ARG A 29 10.11 2.93 8.85
N SER A 30 10.38 2.93 7.54
CA SER A 30 11.73 2.75 7.00
C SER A 30 12.69 3.72 7.69
N PRO A 31 13.91 3.28 8.03
CA PRO A 31 14.95 4.13 8.60
C PRO A 31 15.08 5.45 7.83
N HIS A 32 15.19 6.55 8.57
CA HIS A 32 15.22 7.91 8.03
C HIS A 32 16.45 8.21 7.14
N ASN A 33 17.40 7.27 7.05
CA ASN A 33 18.67 7.38 6.32
C ASN A 33 18.87 6.22 5.33
N GLU A 34 17.91 6.00 4.44
CA GLU A 34 18.05 5.07 3.32
C GLU A 34 18.18 5.87 2.03
N ALA A 35 19.09 5.45 1.15
CA ALA A 35 19.19 5.94 -0.22
C ALA A 35 17.77 6.06 -0.83
N LYS A 36 17.47 7.17 -1.52
CA LYS A 36 16.16 7.58 -2.05
C LYS A 36 15.41 6.48 -2.85
N CYS A 37 14.86 5.46 -2.19
CA CYS A 37 14.02 4.42 -2.79
C CYS A 37 12.61 4.96 -3.05
N GLY A 38 11.86 4.34 -3.96
CA GLY A 38 10.50 4.77 -4.29
C GLY A 38 10.41 6.15 -4.96
N THR A 39 11.50 6.62 -5.59
CA THR A 39 11.52 7.90 -6.33
C THR A 39 11.83 7.66 -7.82
N ALA A 40 11.48 8.64 -8.65
CA ALA A 40 11.71 8.60 -10.09
C ALA A 40 13.20 8.41 -10.44
N GLU A 41 14.11 9.05 -9.68
CA GLU A 41 15.56 8.97 -9.91
C GLU A 41 16.13 7.56 -9.68
N ARG A 42 15.40 6.71 -8.96
CA ARG A 42 15.74 5.30 -8.73
C ARG A 42 14.79 4.34 -9.45
N GLY A 43 14.00 4.83 -10.41
CA GLY A 43 13.03 4.02 -11.14
C GLY A 43 12.02 3.34 -10.21
N TYR A 44 11.64 4.02 -9.12
CA TYR A 44 10.70 3.51 -8.12
C TYR A 44 11.11 2.19 -7.45
N GLN A 45 12.41 1.87 -7.39
CA GLN A 45 12.88 0.67 -6.71
C GLN A 45 12.38 0.59 -5.26
N PRO A 46 11.91 -0.58 -4.81
CA PRO A 46 11.35 -0.75 -3.48
C PRO A 46 12.41 -0.54 -2.40
N CYS A 47 11.99 0.02 -1.27
CA CYS A 47 12.86 0.27 -0.11
C CYS A 47 13.23 -1.00 0.66
N THR A 48 12.61 -2.13 0.34
CA THR A 48 12.75 -3.38 1.08
C THR A 48 12.74 -4.55 0.11
N SER A 49 13.24 -5.71 0.56
CA SER A 49 13.20 -6.94 -0.23
C SER A 49 11.77 -7.48 -0.41
N LYS A 50 11.53 -8.21 -1.51
CA LYS A 50 10.26 -8.89 -1.79
C LYS A 50 9.79 -9.77 -0.63
N LEU A 51 10.74 -10.47 0.03
CA LEU A 51 10.44 -11.33 1.17
C LEU A 51 9.83 -10.54 2.34
N ILE A 52 10.43 -9.40 2.69
CA ILE A 52 9.93 -8.55 3.78
C ILE A 52 8.61 -7.90 3.36
N ALA A 53 8.50 -7.41 2.13
CA ALA A 53 7.27 -6.83 1.59
C ALA A 53 6.10 -7.82 1.65
N ASN A 54 6.32 -9.08 1.25
CA ASN A 54 5.31 -10.13 1.32
C ASN A 54 4.90 -10.45 2.76
N LYS A 55 5.84 -10.49 3.71
CA LYS A 55 5.51 -10.68 5.14
C LYS A 55 4.62 -9.56 5.66
N LEU A 56 4.94 -8.30 5.33
CA LEU A 56 4.15 -7.14 5.73
C LEU A 56 2.75 -7.14 5.08
N PHE A 57 2.67 -7.46 3.79
CA PHE A 57 1.42 -7.55 3.06
C PHE A 57 0.53 -8.65 3.65
N LYS A 58 1.06 -9.85 3.85
CA LYS A 58 0.34 -10.97 4.46
C LYS A 58 -0.14 -10.64 5.87
N SER A 59 0.71 -10.03 6.70
CA SER A 59 0.33 -9.60 8.06
C SER A 59 -0.82 -8.60 8.06
N CYS A 60 -0.90 -7.71 7.06
CA CYS A 60 -2.05 -6.82 6.91
C CYS A 60 -3.30 -7.58 6.49
N CYS A 61 -3.17 -8.52 5.53
CA CYS A 61 -4.28 -9.36 5.10
C CYS A 61 -4.84 -10.21 6.24
N ASP A 62 -4.00 -10.74 7.13
CA ASP A 62 -4.44 -11.51 8.29
C ASP A 62 -5.40 -10.73 9.21
N LEU A 63 -5.36 -9.38 9.17
CA LEU A 63 -6.21 -8.50 9.97
C LEU A 63 -7.48 -8.04 9.24
N TYR A 64 -7.42 -7.84 7.93
CA TYR A 64 -8.46 -7.11 7.17
C TYR A 64 -9.08 -7.91 6.03
N VAL A 65 -8.54 -9.09 5.70
CA VAL A 65 -8.92 -9.88 4.54
C VAL A 65 -9.20 -11.32 4.99
N PRO A 66 -10.30 -11.95 4.55
CA PRO A 66 -10.59 -13.35 4.89
C PRO A 66 -9.54 -14.33 4.34
N GLU A 67 -9.42 -15.48 4.99
CA GLU A 67 -8.42 -16.50 4.66
C GLU A 67 -8.55 -17.00 3.21
N GLU A 68 -9.77 -17.14 2.71
CA GLU A 68 -10.02 -17.57 1.33
C GLU A 68 -9.48 -16.60 0.26
N CYS A 69 -9.24 -15.33 0.63
CA CYS A 69 -8.64 -14.32 -0.25
C CYS A 69 -7.11 -14.23 -0.12
N HIS A 70 -6.48 -14.92 0.85
CA HIS A 70 -5.06 -14.71 1.16
C HIS A 70 -4.10 -15.10 0.05
N PHE A 71 -4.54 -15.90 -0.93
CA PHE A 71 -3.76 -16.18 -2.14
C PHE A 71 -3.41 -14.91 -2.93
N MET A 72 -4.21 -13.84 -2.79
CA MET A 72 -3.95 -12.52 -3.39
C MET A 72 -2.92 -11.69 -2.63
N CYS A 73 -2.52 -12.09 -1.42
CA CYS A 73 -1.69 -11.31 -0.50
C CYS A 73 -0.19 -11.56 -0.69
N THR A 74 0.24 -11.55 -1.95
CA THR A 74 1.65 -11.66 -2.35
C THR A 74 1.92 -10.68 -3.48
N TYR A 75 3.09 -10.06 -3.46
CA TYR A 75 3.61 -9.34 -4.62
C TYR A 75 4.02 -10.36 -5.68
N GLU A 76 3.46 -10.24 -6.88
CA GLU A 76 3.82 -11.11 -7.99
C GLU A 76 4.23 -10.31 -9.22
N ILE A 77 5.32 -10.75 -9.85
CA ILE A 77 5.95 -10.08 -10.99
C ILE A 77 5.70 -10.84 -12.30
N ASP A 78 5.38 -12.13 -12.20
CA ASP A 78 5.00 -12.96 -13.34
C ASP A 78 3.57 -12.62 -13.77
N GLN A 79 3.44 -12.06 -14.98
CA GLN A 79 2.16 -11.66 -15.56
C GLN A 79 1.17 -12.83 -15.67
N SER A 80 1.65 -14.04 -15.96
CA SER A 80 0.80 -15.23 -16.11
C SER A 80 0.21 -15.64 -14.76
N LYS A 81 1.02 -15.58 -13.70
CA LYS A 81 0.54 -15.85 -12.33
C LYS A 81 -0.46 -14.80 -11.88
N THR A 82 -0.16 -13.51 -12.07
CA THR A 82 -1.07 -12.42 -11.71
C THR A 82 -2.41 -12.55 -12.44
N ARG A 83 -2.39 -12.89 -13.74
CA ARG A 83 -3.61 -13.15 -14.51
C ARG A 83 -4.40 -14.33 -13.93
N ASN A 84 -3.74 -15.42 -13.60
CA ASN A 84 -4.41 -16.59 -13.02
C ASN A 84 -5.04 -16.25 -11.66
N MET A 85 -4.34 -15.53 -10.79
CA MET A 85 -4.89 -15.06 -9.51
C MET A 85 -6.17 -14.23 -9.69
N LEU A 86 -6.18 -13.31 -10.67
CA LEU A 86 -7.38 -12.52 -10.99
C LEU A 86 -8.52 -13.39 -11.54
N LEU A 87 -8.22 -14.41 -12.36
CA LEU A 87 -9.22 -15.35 -12.85
C LEU A 87 -9.79 -16.21 -11.72
N GLU A 88 -8.98 -16.63 -10.75
CA GLU A 88 -9.44 -17.34 -9.56
C GLU A 88 -10.39 -16.49 -8.71
N LEU A 89 -10.09 -15.20 -8.58
CA LEU A 89 -10.95 -14.25 -7.88
C LEU A 89 -12.30 -14.05 -8.60
N VAL A 90 -12.28 -13.80 -9.92
CA VAL A 90 -13.49 -13.43 -10.69
C VAL A 90 -14.31 -14.65 -11.11
N LYS A 91 -13.66 -15.66 -11.72
CA LYS A 91 -14.35 -16.80 -12.33
C LYS A 91 -14.61 -17.92 -11.34
N GLN A 92 -13.61 -18.27 -10.53
CA GLN A 92 -13.74 -19.37 -9.58
C GLN A 92 -14.43 -18.92 -8.27
N LYS A 93 -14.67 -17.62 -8.10
CA LYS A 93 -15.30 -17.03 -6.90
C LYS A 93 -14.65 -17.52 -5.61
N ARG A 94 -13.33 -17.80 -5.63
CA ARG A 94 -12.59 -18.29 -4.45
C ARG A 94 -12.75 -17.35 -3.28
N CYS A 95 -12.85 -16.05 -3.56
CA CYS A 95 -13.32 -15.09 -2.59
C CYS A 95 -14.07 -13.93 -3.24
N SER A 96 -14.81 -13.16 -2.43
CA SER A 96 -15.63 -12.05 -2.93
C SER A 96 -14.79 -10.87 -3.40
N MET A 97 -15.10 -10.35 -4.60
CA MET A 97 -14.50 -9.12 -5.15
C MET A 97 -14.59 -7.90 -4.22
N ARG A 98 -15.53 -7.90 -3.26
CA ARG A 98 -15.67 -6.81 -2.27
C ARG A 98 -14.41 -6.58 -1.44
N TYR A 99 -13.57 -7.62 -1.28
CA TYR A 99 -12.33 -7.53 -0.51
C TYR A 99 -11.14 -7.02 -1.33
N LEU A 100 -11.31 -6.80 -2.64
CA LEU A 100 -10.25 -6.29 -3.51
C LEU A 100 -9.72 -4.93 -3.03
N SER A 101 -10.61 -4.06 -2.53
CA SER A 101 -10.22 -2.77 -1.95
C SER A 101 -9.34 -2.93 -0.71
N ALA A 102 -9.65 -3.89 0.18
CA ALA A 102 -8.87 -4.19 1.38
C ALA A 102 -7.52 -4.83 1.03
N ILE A 103 -7.49 -5.74 0.04
CA ILE A 103 -6.24 -6.33 -0.48
C ILE A 103 -5.33 -5.23 -1.03
N LEU A 104 -5.87 -4.33 -1.85
CA LEU A 104 -5.11 -3.23 -2.44
C LEU A 104 -4.66 -2.20 -1.40
N TYR A 105 -5.49 -1.91 -0.40
CA TYR A 105 -5.09 -1.11 0.76
C TYR A 105 -3.88 -1.72 1.47
N CYS A 106 -3.91 -3.04 1.74
CA CYS A 106 -2.80 -3.75 2.35
C CYS A 106 -1.55 -3.77 1.47
N ALA A 107 -1.69 -3.96 0.16
CA ALA A 107 -0.58 -3.88 -0.79
C ALA A 107 0.07 -2.49 -0.75
N SER A 108 -0.71 -1.41 -0.83
CA SER A 108 -0.18 -0.04 -0.81
C SER A 108 0.53 0.33 0.50
N GLN A 109 0.29 -0.41 1.59
CA GLN A 109 0.72 -0.04 2.95
C GLN A 109 0.32 1.40 3.31
N ASN A 110 -0.82 1.86 2.80
CA ASN A 110 -1.33 3.23 2.94
C ASN A 110 -0.35 4.30 2.41
N ARG A 111 0.41 4.00 1.35
CA ARG A 111 1.25 4.95 0.63
C ARG A 111 0.55 5.44 -0.64
N ASP A 112 0.82 6.69 -0.99
CA ASP A 112 0.34 7.30 -2.23
C ASP A 112 1.30 6.98 -3.37
N ASN A 113 0.89 6.07 -4.25
CA ASN A 113 1.69 5.62 -5.39
C ASN A 113 1.34 6.35 -6.69
N ARG A 114 0.49 7.40 -6.65
CA ARG A 114 0.04 8.13 -7.86
C ARG A 114 1.17 8.67 -8.72
N LYS A 115 2.26 9.14 -8.09
CA LYS A 115 3.42 9.65 -8.82
C LYS A 115 4.13 8.54 -9.61
N CYS A 116 4.28 7.35 -8.99
CA CYS A 116 4.80 6.16 -9.66
C CYS A 116 3.93 5.76 -10.85
N CYS A 117 2.61 5.68 -10.66
CA CYS A 117 1.68 5.35 -11.72
C CYS A 117 1.72 6.36 -12.88
N ALA A 118 1.85 7.66 -12.58
CA ALA A 118 1.94 8.70 -13.58
C ALA A 118 3.24 8.61 -14.39
N ASP A 119 4.38 8.45 -13.71
CA ASP A 119 5.68 8.43 -14.36
C ASP A 119 5.88 7.16 -15.22
N LEU A 120 5.22 6.05 -14.88
CA LEU A 120 5.27 4.78 -15.61
C LEU A 120 4.13 4.59 -16.63
N ASP A 121 3.28 5.60 -16.82
CA ASP A 121 2.08 5.54 -17.68
C ASP A 121 1.14 4.36 -17.34
N LEU A 122 1.04 4.03 -16.05
CA LEU A 122 0.15 3.01 -15.50
C LEU A 122 -1.18 3.61 -15.01
N ASN A 123 -1.38 4.92 -15.25
CA ASN A 123 -2.58 5.64 -14.86
C ASN A 123 -3.77 5.30 -15.77
N ALA A 124 -4.62 4.37 -15.34
CA ALA A 124 -5.94 4.23 -15.92
C ALA A 124 -6.91 5.21 -15.24
N THR A 125 -7.29 6.31 -15.91
CA THR A 125 -8.25 7.31 -15.39
C THR A 125 -9.62 6.74 -15.01
N GLN A 126 -9.98 5.58 -15.54
CA GLN A 126 -11.22 4.86 -15.24
C GLN A 126 -11.17 4.05 -13.93
N LEU A 127 -9.98 3.62 -13.51
CA LEU A 127 -9.77 2.98 -12.22
C LEU A 127 -9.41 4.10 -11.25
N GLN A 128 -10.38 4.60 -10.48
CA GLN A 128 -10.19 5.62 -9.42
C GLN A 128 -9.32 5.12 -8.24
N VAL A 129 -8.40 4.22 -8.52
CA VAL A 129 -7.69 3.32 -7.64
C VAL A 129 -6.25 3.27 -8.16
N TYR A 130 -5.47 4.26 -7.74
CA TYR A 130 -4.07 4.42 -8.13
C TYR A 130 -3.17 3.59 -7.21
N TYR A 131 -3.14 2.28 -7.43
CA TYR A 131 -2.18 1.41 -6.77
C TYR A 131 -1.22 0.85 -7.81
N ALA A 132 -0.12 1.57 -8.06
CA ALA A 132 1.10 0.88 -8.50
C ALA A 132 1.56 0.01 -7.33
N LEU A 133 1.89 -1.24 -7.63
CA LEU A 133 2.59 -2.15 -6.72
C LEU A 133 4.04 -1.68 -6.51
#